data_AF-A0A1E9IRC8-F1
#
_entry.id   AF-A0A1E9IRC8-F1
#
_cell.length_a   1.000
_cell.length_b   1.000
_cell.length_c   1.000
_cell.angle_alpha   90.00
_cell.angle_beta   90.00
_cell.angle_gamma   90.00
#
_symmetry.space_group_name_H-M   'P 1'
#
loop_
_entity.id
_entity.type
_entity.pdbx_description
1 polymer ?
#
loop_
_entity_poly.entity_id
_entity_poly.type
_entity_poly.pdbx_seq_one_letter_code
_entity_poly.pdbx_strand_id
1 'polypeptide(L)'
;MDFERVKTEEQRKIRIQEIKNAAIKLFDTHDFYEITLADIAKGTNFTRGNLYKYVSSKEEIYLLITIDEFNKLLVELKIKLNKDFSKKTDEFSEILAKEIEKQERFLKLFSILYTNLEKNASEEKLIQFKEEFNLCQIKFIKILKKAFPSLEDIQARKFWEMLSCFIIGFYPLVSPNAIQKEALKKAKIGYYPPNFKKVLKEQIISTLRNTIYHSGEKISSIPYRLI
;
A
#
# COMPACT_ATOMS: atom_id res chain seq x y z
N MET A 1 -1.39 -37.44 6.11
CA MET A 1 -2.00 -36.53 5.11
C MET A 1 -1.83 -35.06 5.51
N ASP A 2 -2.12 -34.64 6.75
CA ASP A 2 -1.92 -33.22 7.15
C ASP A 2 -0.45 -32.77 7.19
N PHE A 3 0.47 -33.63 7.65
CA PHE A 3 1.91 -33.32 7.63
C PHE A 3 2.49 -33.12 6.22
N GLU A 4 2.02 -33.87 5.21
CA GLU A 4 2.45 -33.69 3.82
C GLU A 4 1.84 -32.44 3.18
N ARG A 5 0.59 -32.09 3.52
CA ARG A 5 -0.06 -30.84 3.09
C ARG A 5 0.67 -29.61 3.63
N VAL A 6 0.94 -29.58 4.93
CA VAL A 6 1.68 -28.47 5.58
C VAL A 6 3.08 -28.30 4.96
N LYS A 7 3.80 -29.40 4.71
CA LYS A 7 5.12 -29.36 4.07
C LYS A 7 5.06 -28.81 2.64
N THR A 8 4.00 -29.13 1.89
CA THR A 8 3.80 -28.64 0.51
C THR A 8 3.44 -27.16 0.48
N GLU A 9 2.63 -26.69 1.43
CA GLU A 9 2.31 -25.26 1.56
C GLU A 9 3.52 -24.43 1.97
N GLU A 10 4.33 -24.89 2.93
CA GLU A 10 5.55 -24.20 3.33
C GLU A 10 6.56 -24.12 2.17
N GLN A 11 6.71 -25.20 1.40
CA GLN A 11 7.51 -25.16 0.17
C GLN A 11 6.96 -24.16 -0.85
N ARG A 12 5.63 -24.09 -1.02
CA ARG A 12 5.00 -23.11 -1.90
C ARG A 12 5.28 -21.69 -1.44
N LYS A 13 5.18 -21.39 -0.14
CA LYS A 13 5.49 -20.07 0.43
C LYS A 13 6.94 -19.67 0.19
N ILE A 14 7.89 -20.59 0.41
CA ILE A 14 9.32 -20.35 0.13
C ILE A 14 9.52 -19.97 -1.34
N ARG A 15 8.91 -20.71 -2.28
CA ARG A 15 9.02 -20.41 -3.71
C ARG A 15 8.40 -19.07 -4.09
N ILE A 16 7.23 -18.74 -3.55
CA ILE A 16 6.60 -17.44 -3.75
C ILE A 16 7.50 -16.33 -3.19
N GLN A 17 8.15 -16.54 -2.04
CA GLN A 17 9.06 -15.57 -1.48
C GLN A 17 10.30 -15.34 -2.35
N GLU A 18 10.88 -16.41 -2.93
CA GLU A 18 11.97 -16.29 -3.92
C GLU A 18 11.55 -15.45 -5.12
N ILE A 19 10.35 -15.68 -5.66
CA ILE A 19 9.79 -14.91 -6.79
C ILE A 19 9.59 -13.43 -6.41
N LYS A 20 8.97 -13.16 -5.25
CA LYS A 20 8.80 -11.79 -4.75
C LYS A 20 10.14 -11.08 -4.59
N ASN A 21 11.15 -11.75 -4.05
CA ASN A 21 12.48 -11.17 -3.88
C ASN A 21 13.14 -10.80 -5.22
N ALA A 22 12.98 -11.62 -6.26
CA ALA A 22 13.46 -11.29 -7.60
C ALA A 22 12.70 -10.10 -8.21
N ALA A 23 11.37 -10.08 -8.09
CA ALA A 23 10.55 -8.98 -8.57
C ALA A 23 10.87 -7.65 -7.85
N ILE A 24 11.07 -7.69 -6.53
CA ILE A 24 11.48 -6.54 -5.71
C ILE A 24 12.78 -5.92 -6.25
N LYS A 25 13.82 -6.73 -6.52
CA LYS A 25 15.10 -6.22 -7.04
C LYS A 25 14.94 -5.48 -8.37
N LEU A 26 14.07 -5.98 -9.25
CA LEU A 26 13.76 -5.32 -10.51
C LEU A 26 12.97 -4.02 -10.27
N PHE A 27 11.96 -4.06 -9.40
CA PHE A 27 11.11 -2.90 -9.09
C PHE A 27 11.84 -1.75 -8.40
N ASP A 28 12.89 -2.06 -7.64
CA ASP A 28 13.71 -1.03 -7.01
C ASP A 28 14.58 -0.26 -8.03
N THR A 29 14.74 -0.79 -9.25
CA THR A 29 15.66 -0.24 -10.28
C THR A 29 14.99 0.12 -11.61
N HIS A 30 13.80 -0.40 -11.89
CA HIS A 30 13.08 -0.21 -13.15
C HIS A 30 11.64 0.24 -12.91
N ASP A 31 11.03 0.92 -13.88
CA ASP A 31 9.61 1.25 -13.81
C ASP A 31 8.76 -0.03 -13.96
N PHE A 32 7.62 -0.08 -13.26
CA PHE A 32 6.70 -1.24 -13.26
C PHE A 32 6.37 -1.77 -14.67
N TYR A 33 6.22 -0.87 -15.62
CA TYR A 33 5.83 -1.18 -17.00
C TYR A 33 6.94 -1.86 -17.79
N GLU A 34 8.20 -1.61 -17.44
CA GLU A 34 9.38 -2.19 -18.09
C GLU A 34 9.64 -3.63 -17.63
N ILE A 35 9.15 -3.99 -16.44
CA ILE A 35 9.39 -5.31 -15.85
C ILE A 35 8.46 -6.34 -16.48
N THR A 36 9.03 -7.45 -16.95
CA THR A 36 8.26 -8.58 -17.44
C THR A 36 8.36 -9.79 -16.51
N LEU A 37 7.41 -10.70 -16.63
CA LEU A 37 7.46 -11.98 -15.92
C LEU A 37 8.70 -12.82 -16.31
N ALA A 38 9.19 -12.65 -17.54
CA ALA A 38 10.41 -13.31 -17.99
C ALA A 38 11.65 -12.76 -17.29
N ASP A 39 11.71 -11.45 -17.03
CA ASP A 39 12.83 -10.84 -16.29
C ASP A 39 12.84 -11.28 -14.83
N ILE A 40 11.65 -11.37 -14.21
CA ILE A 40 11.51 -11.91 -12.86
C ILE A 40 12.02 -13.36 -12.82
N ALA A 41 11.65 -14.19 -13.80
CA ALA A 41 12.12 -15.58 -13.87
C ALA A 41 13.65 -15.68 -13.95
N LYS A 42 14.32 -14.83 -14.75
CA LYS A 42 15.80 -14.77 -14.83
C LYS A 42 16.46 -14.46 -13.49
N GLY A 43 15.78 -13.72 -12.61
CA GLY A 43 16.25 -13.41 -11.25
C GLY A 43 16.05 -14.54 -10.24
N THR A 44 15.56 -15.70 -10.68
CA THR A 44 15.29 -16.87 -9.83
C THR A 44 15.92 -18.15 -10.41
N ASN A 45 15.87 -19.24 -9.66
CA ASN A 45 16.23 -20.57 -10.16
C ASN A 45 15.08 -21.26 -10.94
N PHE A 46 14.02 -20.53 -11.30
CA PHE A 46 12.88 -21.06 -12.06
C PHE A 46 13.07 -20.84 -13.56
N THR A 47 12.71 -21.85 -14.36
CA THR A 47 12.39 -21.59 -15.77
C THR A 47 11.10 -20.79 -15.85
N ARG A 48 10.89 -20.06 -16.96
CA ARG A 48 9.64 -19.31 -17.19
C ARG A 48 8.40 -20.19 -17.05
N GLY A 49 8.43 -21.42 -17.56
CA GLY A 49 7.33 -22.39 -17.43
C GLY A 49 7.09 -22.85 -15.98
N ASN A 50 8.14 -22.95 -15.17
CA ASN A 50 8.00 -23.35 -13.76
C ASN A 50 7.43 -22.21 -12.90
N LEU A 51 7.68 -20.95 -13.26
CA LEU A 51 7.16 -19.79 -12.56
C LEU A 51 5.61 -19.74 -12.58
N TYR A 52 5.00 -20.13 -13.71
CA TYR A 52 3.54 -20.20 -13.87
C TYR A 52 2.84 -21.17 -12.91
N LYS A 53 3.57 -22.09 -12.28
CA LYS A 53 2.99 -22.97 -11.24
C LYS A 53 2.67 -22.24 -9.93
N TYR A 54 3.33 -21.09 -9.70
CA TYR A 54 3.24 -20.35 -8.45
C TYR A 54 2.44 -19.05 -8.60
N VAL A 55 2.59 -18.39 -9.75
CA VAL A 55 2.00 -17.06 -10.04
C VAL A 55 1.54 -16.99 -11.49
N SER A 56 0.44 -16.28 -11.75
CA SER A 56 -0.19 -16.17 -13.07
C SER A 56 0.27 -14.94 -13.87
N SER A 57 0.63 -13.86 -13.19
CA SER A 57 1.05 -12.60 -13.80
C SER A 57 2.08 -11.86 -12.94
N LYS A 58 2.69 -10.80 -13.49
CA LYS A 58 3.55 -9.93 -12.69
C LYS A 58 2.72 -9.14 -11.67
N GLU A 59 1.49 -8.76 -12.05
CA GLU A 59 0.56 -8.03 -11.21
C GLU A 59 0.20 -8.81 -9.95
N GLU A 60 -0.04 -10.13 -10.07
CA GLU A 60 -0.24 -10.99 -8.90
C GLU A 60 0.97 -10.92 -7.94
N ILE A 61 2.20 -10.98 -8.46
CA ILE A 61 3.40 -10.88 -7.63
C ILE A 61 3.43 -9.54 -6.89
N TYR A 62 3.12 -8.45 -7.57
CA TYR A 62 3.14 -7.11 -6.99
C TYR A 62 1.96 -6.83 -6.05
N LEU A 63 0.80 -7.47 -6.23
CA LEU A 63 -0.27 -7.48 -5.23
C LEU A 63 0.18 -8.16 -3.93
N LEU A 64 0.86 -9.31 -4.01
CA LEU A 64 1.42 -9.98 -2.85
C LEU A 64 2.49 -9.12 -2.15
N ILE A 65 3.37 -8.47 -2.92
CA ILE A 65 4.37 -7.54 -2.36
C ILE A 65 3.67 -6.34 -1.69
N THR A 66 2.58 -5.82 -2.26
CA THR A 66 1.82 -4.71 -1.66
C THR A 66 1.32 -5.08 -0.25
N ILE A 67 0.84 -6.32 -0.05
CA ILE A 67 0.45 -6.83 1.27
C ILE A 67 1.65 -6.90 2.23
N ASP A 68 2.79 -7.42 1.77
CA ASP A 68 4.00 -7.49 2.60
C ASP A 68 4.45 -6.10 3.05
N GLU A 69 4.55 -5.15 2.13
CA GLU A 69 5.00 -3.79 2.43
C GLU A 69 4.01 -3.05 3.34
N PHE A 70 2.69 -3.26 3.15
CA PHE A 70 1.70 -2.68 4.05
C PHE A 70 1.81 -3.29 5.46
N ASN A 71 2.00 -4.60 5.59
CA ASN A 71 2.20 -5.22 6.90
C ASN A 71 3.47 -4.71 7.60
N LYS A 72 4.57 -4.47 6.87
CA LYS A 72 5.79 -3.84 7.45
C LYS A 72 5.48 -2.46 8.01
N LEU A 73 4.76 -1.62 7.25
CA LEU A 73 4.29 -0.33 7.74
C LEU A 73 3.46 -0.47 9.03
N LEU A 74 2.50 -1.40 9.04
CA LEU A 74 1.62 -1.63 10.18
C LEU A 74 2.36 -2.06 11.45
N VAL A 75 3.44 -2.84 11.31
CA VAL A 75 4.30 -3.23 12.45
C VAL A 75 4.94 -1.99 13.06
N GLU A 76 5.56 -1.13 12.25
CA GLU A 76 6.19 0.11 12.69
C GLU A 76 5.19 1.07 13.35
N LEU A 77 4.02 1.25 12.72
CA LEU A 77 2.95 2.08 13.25
C LEU A 77 2.41 1.54 14.57
N LYS A 78 2.22 0.23 14.69
CA LYS A 78 1.75 -0.40 15.93
C LYS A 78 2.71 -0.14 17.10
N ILE A 79 4.02 -0.13 16.85
CA ILE A 79 5.03 0.16 17.88
C ILE A 79 4.98 1.63 18.28
N LYS A 80 4.96 2.54 17.29
CA LYS A 80 5.11 3.99 17.52
C LYS A 80 3.83 4.70 17.95
N LEU A 81 2.66 4.16 17.59
CA LEU A 81 1.34 4.74 17.84
C LEU A 81 0.53 3.91 18.85
N ASN A 82 1.18 3.42 19.90
CA ASN A 82 0.62 2.47 20.87
C ASN A 82 -0.05 3.11 22.12
N LYS A 83 -0.19 4.44 22.15
CA LYS A 83 -0.72 5.24 23.26
C LYS A 83 -1.81 6.18 22.75
N ASP A 84 -2.52 6.86 23.65
CA ASP A 84 -3.50 7.89 23.31
C ASP A 84 -2.81 9.20 22.85
N PHE A 85 -3.19 9.68 21.67
CA PHE A 85 -2.74 10.90 21.02
C PHE A 85 -3.86 11.95 20.86
N SER A 86 -5.00 11.79 21.53
CA SER A 86 -6.16 12.70 21.41
C SER A 86 -5.82 14.17 21.67
N LYS A 87 -4.83 14.44 22.54
CA LYS A 87 -4.30 15.79 22.83
C LYS A 87 -2.98 16.12 22.12
N LYS A 88 -2.49 15.23 21.25
CA LYS A 88 -1.17 15.28 20.61
C LYS A 88 -1.24 14.96 19.11
N THR A 89 -2.24 15.52 18.43
CA THR A 89 -2.49 15.30 17.00
C THR A 89 -1.29 15.66 16.12
N ASP A 90 -0.50 16.67 16.47
CA ASP A 90 0.70 17.03 15.70
C ASP A 90 1.78 15.93 15.79
N GLU A 91 2.04 15.40 16.99
CA GLU A 91 2.98 14.28 17.22
C GLU A 91 2.52 13.02 16.46
N PHE A 92 1.23 12.70 16.52
CA PHE A 92 0.66 11.58 15.76
C PHE A 92 0.87 11.75 14.26
N SER A 93 0.54 12.92 13.72
CA SER A 93 0.61 13.19 12.28
C SER A 93 2.05 13.19 11.78
N GLU A 94 2.98 13.70 12.58
CA GLU A 94 4.42 13.66 12.31
C GLU A 94 4.93 12.21 12.22
N ILE A 95 4.57 11.38 13.19
CA ILE A 95 4.97 9.96 13.21
C ILE A 95 4.36 9.23 12.02
N LEU A 96 3.04 9.35 11.81
CA LEU A 96 2.35 8.64 10.73
C LEU A 96 2.91 9.02 9.36
N ALA A 97 3.08 10.33 9.08
CA ALA A 97 3.64 10.79 7.82
C ALA A 97 5.08 10.29 7.62
N LYS A 98 5.91 10.34 8.66
CA LYS A 98 7.30 9.86 8.62
C LYS A 98 7.39 8.37 8.34
N GLU A 99 6.56 7.55 8.99
CA GLU A 99 6.60 6.11 8.77
C GLU A 99 6.04 5.70 7.41
N ILE A 100 5.02 6.40 6.90
CA ILE A 100 4.52 6.21 5.53
C ILE A 100 5.61 6.57 4.50
N GLU A 101 6.26 7.73 4.64
CA GLU A 101 7.31 8.20 3.72
C GLU A 101 8.46 7.19 3.55
N LYS A 102 8.86 6.51 4.62
CA LYS A 102 9.92 5.47 4.56
C LYS A 102 9.56 4.28 3.68
N GLN A 103 8.28 4.06 3.40
CA GLN A 103 7.80 2.89 2.66
C GLN A 103 7.63 3.21 1.17
N GLU A 104 8.71 3.68 0.53
CA GLU A 104 8.68 4.10 -0.87
C GLU A 104 8.11 3.05 -1.82
N ARG A 105 8.44 1.76 -1.60
CA ARG A 105 7.92 0.65 -2.41
C ARG A 105 6.40 0.50 -2.25
N PHE A 106 5.91 0.55 -1.00
CA PHE A 106 4.47 0.54 -0.75
C PHE A 106 3.80 1.71 -1.46
N LEU A 107 4.33 2.93 -1.33
CA LEU A 107 3.77 4.13 -1.94
C LEU A 107 3.71 4.02 -3.48
N LYS A 108 4.78 3.54 -4.12
CA LYS A 108 4.82 3.30 -5.57
C LYS A 108 3.76 2.29 -6.00
N LEU A 109 3.68 1.14 -5.32
CA LEU A 109 2.71 0.08 -5.63
C LEU A 109 1.28 0.54 -5.37
N PHE A 110 1.05 1.22 -4.25
CA PHE A 110 -0.27 1.67 -3.84
C PHE A 110 -0.84 2.69 -4.82
N SER A 111 0.01 3.56 -5.37
CA SER A 111 -0.38 4.55 -6.37
C SER A 111 -0.87 3.96 -7.70
N ILE A 112 -0.46 2.73 -8.01
CA ILE A 112 -0.90 2.00 -9.23
C ILE A 112 -1.84 0.83 -8.91
N LEU A 113 -2.26 0.69 -7.64
CA LEU A 113 -2.99 -0.49 -7.16
C LEU A 113 -4.27 -0.71 -7.96
N TYR A 114 -5.15 0.28 -8.00
CA TYR A 114 -6.47 0.17 -8.65
C TYR A 114 -6.41 0.26 -10.17
N THR A 115 -5.46 1.03 -10.72
CA THR A 115 -5.39 1.31 -12.16
C THR A 115 -4.65 0.25 -12.94
N ASN A 116 -3.72 -0.46 -12.29
CA ASN A 116 -2.82 -1.40 -12.95
C ASN A 116 -2.81 -2.78 -12.30
N LEU A 117 -2.62 -2.87 -10.98
CA LEU A 117 -2.43 -4.18 -10.35
C LEU A 117 -3.75 -4.95 -10.28
N GLU A 118 -4.78 -4.37 -9.68
CA GLU A 118 -6.07 -5.03 -9.52
C GLU A 118 -6.77 -5.29 -10.87
N LYS A 119 -6.71 -4.32 -11.78
CA LYS A 119 -7.38 -4.39 -13.09
C LYS A 119 -6.88 -5.54 -13.97
N ASN A 120 -5.64 -5.98 -13.78
CA ASN A 120 -5.00 -7.01 -14.61
C ASN A 120 -4.71 -8.30 -13.82
N ALA A 121 -5.30 -8.46 -12.63
CA ALA A 121 -5.29 -9.72 -11.89
C ALA A 121 -6.48 -10.60 -12.31
N SER A 122 -6.34 -11.92 -12.18
CA SER A 122 -7.50 -12.81 -12.28
C SER A 122 -8.43 -12.60 -11.09
N GLU A 123 -9.72 -12.89 -11.27
CA GLU A 123 -10.74 -12.73 -10.22
C GLU A 123 -10.38 -13.49 -8.93
N GLU A 124 -9.98 -14.76 -9.05
CA GLU A 124 -9.57 -15.58 -7.90
C GLU A 124 -8.45 -14.92 -7.08
N LYS A 125 -7.45 -14.37 -7.76
CA LYS A 125 -6.30 -13.70 -7.12
C LYS A 125 -6.67 -12.34 -6.56
N LEU A 126 -7.58 -11.64 -7.22
CA LEU A 126 -8.09 -10.38 -6.72
C LEU A 126 -8.90 -10.59 -5.44
N ILE A 127 -9.73 -11.64 -5.35
CA ILE A 127 -10.45 -12.00 -4.12
C ILE A 127 -9.47 -12.24 -2.96
N GLN A 128 -8.47 -13.10 -3.17
CA GLN A 128 -7.42 -13.39 -2.17
C GLN A 128 -6.71 -12.10 -1.72
N PHE A 129 -6.36 -11.23 -2.67
CA PHE A 129 -5.75 -9.94 -2.36
C PHE A 129 -6.68 -9.04 -1.54
N LYS A 130 -7.96 -8.92 -1.93
CA LYS A 130 -8.93 -8.04 -1.24
C LYS A 130 -9.15 -8.47 0.21
N GLU A 131 -9.22 -9.78 0.47
CA GLU A 131 -9.34 -10.33 1.82
C GLU A 131 -8.13 -9.95 2.69
N GLU A 132 -6.91 -10.21 2.20
CA GLU A 132 -5.67 -9.87 2.91
C GLU A 132 -5.48 -8.36 3.08
N PHE A 133 -5.84 -7.57 2.07
CA PHE A 133 -5.77 -6.11 2.14
C PHE A 133 -6.75 -5.58 3.19
N ASN A 134 -7.97 -6.11 3.24
CA ASN A 134 -8.96 -5.77 4.27
C ASN A 134 -8.46 -6.14 5.68
N LEU A 135 -7.78 -7.27 5.87
CA LEU A 135 -7.14 -7.60 7.15
C LEU A 135 -6.09 -6.55 7.55
N CYS A 136 -5.32 -6.05 6.59
CA CYS A 136 -4.36 -4.96 6.83
C CYS A 136 -5.08 -3.65 7.20
N GLN A 137 -6.18 -3.30 6.53
CA GLN A 137 -7.01 -2.14 6.88
C GLN A 137 -7.58 -2.26 8.29
N ILE A 138 -8.08 -3.43 8.69
CA ILE A 138 -8.57 -3.69 10.05
C ILE A 138 -7.45 -3.47 11.08
N LYS A 139 -6.23 -3.94 10.80
CA LYS A 139 -5.06 -3.69 11.67
C LYS A 139 -4.76 -2.18 11.76
N PHE A 140 -4.81 -1.44 10.65
CA PHE A 140 -4.62 0.01 10.63
C PHE A 140 -5.68 0.73 11.49
N ILE A 141 -6.96 0.38 11.30
CA ILE A 141 -8.08 0.94 12.07
C ILE A 141 -7.89 0.69 13.57
N LYS A 142 -7.44 -0.51 13.96
CA LYS A 142 -7.13 -0.81 15.38
C LYS A 142 -6.01 0.08 15.92
N ILE A 143 -4.96 0.34 15.15
CA ILE A 143 -3.88 1.27 15.53
C ILE A 143 -4.45 2.68 15.70
N LEU A 144 -5.26 3.14 14.75
CA LEU A 144 -5.89 4.46 14.79
C LEU A 144 -6.79 4.62 16.01
N LYS A 145 -7.63 3.63 16.33
CA LYS A 145 -8.48 3.65 17.53
C LYS A 145 -7.70 3.54 18.83
N LYS A 146 -6.51 2.91 18.81
CA LYS A 146 -5.61 2.95 19.97
C LYS A 146 -5.04 4.36 20.18
N ALA A 147 -4.73 5.05 19.09
CA ALA A 147 -4.25 6.43 19.11
C ALA A 147 -5.34 7.46 19.43
N PHE A 148 -6.59 7.19 19.06
CA PHE A 148 -7.73 8.06 19.32
C PHE A 148 -8.93 7.22 19.79
N PRO A 149 -9.01 6.90 21.09
CA PRO A 149 -10.02 5.99 21.64
C PRO A 149 -11.48 6.43 21.41
N SER A 150 -11.71 7.73 21.20
CA SER A 150 -13.04 8.29 20.93
C SER A 150 -13.50 8.11 19.48
N LEU A 151 -12.62 7.66 18.56
CA LEU A 151 -13.03 7.44 17.17
C LEU A 151 -13.97 6.25 17.05
N GLU A 152 -15.10 6.50 16.41
CA GLU A 152 -16.01 5.44 15.96
C GLU A 152 -15.43 4.67 14.77
N ASP A 153 -15.87 3.43 14.55
CA ASP A 153 -15.39 2.60 13.44
C ASP A 153 -15.63 3.26 12.07
N ILE A 154 -16.75 3.96 11.92
CA ILE A 154 -17.07 4.67 10.67
C ILE A 154 -16.12 5.85 10.43
N GLN A 155 -15.75 6.59 11.48
CA GLN A 155 -14.80 7.69 11.40
C GLN A 155 -13.39 7.18 11.09
N ALA A 156 -12.99 6.07 11.69
CA ALA A 156 -11.70 5.44 11.43
C ALA A 156 -11.59 4.91 9.99
N ARG A 157 -12.67 4.30 9.45
CA ARG A 157 -12.76 3.90 8.04
C ARG A 157 -12.68 5.11 7.11
N LYS A 158 -13.46 6.15 7.36
CA LYS A 158 -13.44 7.40 6.57
C LYS A 158 -12.07 8.05 6.57
N PHE A 159 -11.36 8.05 7.71
CA PHE A 159 -9.99 8.54 7.80
C PHE A 159 -9.05 7.75 6.88
N TRP A 160 -9.12 6.41 6.94
CA TRP A 160 -8.34 5.54 6.05
C TRP A 160 -8.65 5.79 4.57
N GLU A 161 -9.93 5.89 4.20
CA GLU A 161 -10.37 6.14 2.81
C GLU A 161 -9.83 7.48 2.29
N MET A 162 -10.00 8.56 3.05
CA MET A 162 -9.50 9.87 2.63
C MET A 162 -7.97 9.91 2.54
N LEU A 163 -7.28 9.31 3.52
CA LEU A 163 -5.83 9.23 3.54
C LEU A 163 -5.31 8.41 2.35
N SER A 164 -5.93 7.27 2.06
CA SER A 164 -5.52 6.40 0.95
C SER A 164 -5.75 7.06 -0.40
N CYS A 165 -6.92 7.64 -0.65
CA CYS A 165 -7.20 8.42 -1.87
C CYS A 165 -6.19 9.55 -2.06
N PHE A 166 -5.87 10.28 -0.99
CA PHE A 166 -4.87 11.34 -1.04
C PHE A 166 -3.49 10.79 -1.41
N ILE A 167 -3.01 9.73 -0.74
CA ILE A 167 -1.69 9.14 -1.02
C ILE A 167 -1.60 8.66 -2.47
N ILE A 168 -2.63 7.97 -2.95
CA ILE A 168 -2.68 7.42 -4.32
C ILE A 168 -2.58 8.54 -5.37
N GLY A 169 -3.28 9.66 -5.18
CA GLY A 169 -3.24 10.78 -6.10
C GLY A 169 -1.98 11.66 -5.95
N PHE A 170 -1.49 11.83 -4.72
CA PHE A 170 -0.45 12.80 -4.41
C PHE A 170 0.96 12.23 -4.56
N TYR A 171 1.19 10.95 -4.26
CA TYR A 171 2.54 10.39 -4.32
C TYR A 171 3.14 10.40 -5.75
N PRO A 172 2.41 10.03 -6.82
CA PRO A 172 2.92 10.14 -8.19
C PRO A 172 3.29 11.58 -8.58
N LEU A 173 2.56 12.57 -8.05
CA LEU A 173 2.85 13.98 -8.31
C LEU A 173 4.25 14.34 -7.83
N VAL A 174 4.63 13.91 -6.62
CA VAL A 174 5.92 14.27 -5.99
C VAL A 174 7.07 13.31 -6.30
N SER A 175 6.78 12.19 -6.97
CA SER A 175 7.75 11.17 -7.36
C SER A 175 7.82 10.98 -8.88
N PRO A 176 8.15 12.03 -9.67
CA PRO A 176 8.23 11.91 -11.12
C PRO A 176 9.37 10.99 -11.56
N ASN A 177 9.15 10.24 -12.63
CA ASN A 177 10.16 9.38 -13.25
C ASN A 177 11.20 10.18 -14.06
N ALA A 178 12.19 9.49 -14.64
CA ALA A 178 13.29 10.14 -15.34
C ALA A 178 12.81 11.00 -16.52
N ILE A 179 11.86 10.50 -17.31
CA ILE A 179 11.30 11.21 -18.47
C ILE A 179 10.55 12.46 -18.01
N GLN A 180 9.71 12.37 -16.98
CA GLN A 180 9.00 13.52 -16.42
C GLN A 180 9.97 14.57 -15.88
N LYS A 181 11.00 14.16 -15.13
CA LYS A 181 12.05 15.06 -14.62
C LYS A 181 12.81 15.77 -15.76
N GLU A 182 13.14 15.05 -16.83
CA GLU A 182 13.81 15.63 -17.99
C GLU A 182 12.90 16.60 -18.77
N ALA A 183 11.63 16.24 -18.95
CA ALA A 183 10.63 17.08 -19.59
C ALA A 183 10.44 18.40 -18.84
N LEU A 184 10.32 18.37 -17.51
CA LEU A 184 10.23 19.58 -16.66
C LEU A 184 11.44 20.50 -16.85
N LYS A 185 12.66 19.93 -16.87
CA LYS A 185 13.91 20.68 -17.14
C LYS A 185 13.88 21.33 -18.53
N LYS A 186 13.52 20.57 -19.57
CA LYS A 186 13.46 21.05 -20.96
C LYS A 186 12.38 22.10 -21.17
N ALA A 187 11.24 21.96 -20.52
CA ALA A 187 10.13 22.91 -20.56
C ALA A 187 10.42 24.22 -19.81
N LYS A 188 11.54 24.31 -19.07
CA LYS A 188 11.95 25.48 -18.28
C LYS A 188 10.89 25.95 -17.27
N ILE A 189 9.99 25.06 -16.89
CA ILE A 189 9.04 25.30 -15.81
C ILE A 189 9.75 24.95 -14.50
N GLY A 190 9.92 25.93 -13.61
CA GLY A 190 10.51 25.69 -12.30
C GLY A 190 9.62 24.73 -11.52
N TYR A 191 9.98 23.46 -11.47
CA TYR A 191 9.23 22.45 -10.73
C TYR A 191 9.97 22.10 -9.44
N TYR A 192 9.42 22.57 -8.32
CA TYR A 192 9.82 22.17 -6.99
C TYR A 192 8.74 21.23 -6.44
N PRO A 193 8.94 19.90 -6.48
CA PRO A 193 7.95 18.98 -5.93
C PRO A 193 7.72 19.35 -4.47
N PRO A 194 6.46 19.44 -4.01
CA PRO A 194 6.20 19.68 -2.60
C PRO A 194 6.80 18.55 -1.76
N ASN A 195 7.26 18.90 -0.55
CA ASN A 195 7.81 17.91 0.37
C ASN A 195 6.69 16.94 0.79
N PHE A 196 6.81 15.67 0.37
CA PHE A 196 5.78 14.65 0.55
C PHE A 196 5.33 14.54 2.00
N LYS A 197 6.26 14.29 2.93
CA LYS A 197 5.96 14.14 4.35
C LYS A 197 5.30 15.37 4.95
N LYS A 198 5.77 16.58 4.62
CA LYS A 198 5.19 17.82 5.14
C LYS A 198 3.72 17.95 4.74
N VAL A 199 3.42 17.80 3.45
CA VAL A 199 2.03 17.91 2.96
C VAL A 199 1.18 16.76 3.48
N LEU A 200 1.73 15.54 3.56
CA LEU A 200 1.02 14.39 4.13
C LEU A 200 0.67 14.62 5.60
N LYS A 201 1.57 15.19 6.40
CA LYS A 201 1.31 15.57 7.80
C LYS A 201 0.13 16.54 7.89
N GLU A 202 0.17 17.62 7.11
CA GLU A 202 -0.90 18.62 7.06
C GLU A 202 -2.25 17.99 6.67
N GLN A 203 -2.22 17.09 5.67
CA GLN A 203 -3.39 16.36 5.24
C GLN A 203 -3.93 15.41 6.32
N ILE A 204 -3.07 14.71 7.07
CA ILE A 204 -3.48 13.85 8.19
C ILE A 204 -4.20 14.67 9.26
N ILE A 205 -3.66 15.83 9.64
CA ILE A 205 -4.30 16.74 10.61
C ILE A 205 -5.66 17.19 10.10
N SER A 206 -5.75 17.63 8.85
CA SER A 206 -7.00 18.06 8.21
C SER A 206 -8.04 16.94 8.19
N THR A 207 -7.62 15.74 7.80
CA THR A 207 -8.48 14.55 7.72
C THR A 207 -8.99 14.13 9.10
N LEU A 208 -8.13 14.10 10.13
CA LEU A 208 -8.54 13.80 11.51
C LEU A 208 -9.54 14.82 12.05
N ARG A 209 -9.32 16.11 11.80
CA ARG A 209 -10.27 17.15 12.19
C ARG A 209 -11.62 16.91 11.50
N ASN A 210 -11.63 16.71 10.18
CA ASN A 210 -12.85 16.45 9.44
C ASN A 210 -13.63 15.23 9.99
N THR A 211 -12.95 14.11 10.24
CA THR A 211 -13.61 12.90 10.74
C THR A 211 -14.14 13.04 12.17
N ILE A 212 -13.46 13.82 13.03
CA ILE A 212 -13.89 14.05 14.41
C ILE A 212 -15.04 15.07 14.49
N TYR A 213 -15.01 16.14 13.68
CA TYR A 213 -15.99 17.24 13.75
C TYR A 213 -17.31 16.97 12.99
N HIS A 214 -17.32 16.17 11.92
CA HIS A 214 -18.54 15.93 11.11
C HIS A 214 -19.39 14.74 11.60
N SER A 215 -19.42 14.48 12.91
CA SER A 215 -20.21 13.40 13.54
C SER A 215 -21.73 13.62 13.60
N GLY A 216 -22.24 14.74 13.06
CA GLY A 216 -23.68 15.06 13.08
C GLY A 216 -24.49 14.60 11.87
N GLU A 217 -23.86 14.36 10.72
CA GLU A 217 -24.55 13.86 9.54
C GLU A 217 -24.27 12.37 9.40
N LYS A 218 -25.32 11.55 9.53
CA LYS A 218 -25.33 10.17 9.02
C LYS A 218 -25.17 10.24 7.50
N ILE A 219 -23.95 10.47 7.03
CA ILE A 219 -23.57 10.11 5.68
C ILE A 219 -23.61 8.60 5.70
N SER A 220 -24.64 8.05 5.03
CA SER A 220 -24.78 6.63 4.80
C SER A 220 -23.46 6.12 4.22
N SER A 221 -22.64 5.46 5.04
CA SER A 221 -21.74 4.45 4.51
C SER A 221 -22.67 3.35 4.02
N ILE A 222 -23.21 3.50 2.82
CA ILE A 222 -23.79 2.38 2.10
C ILE A 222 -22.59 1.45 1.93
N PRO A 223 -22.55 0.26 2.57
CA PRO A 223 -21.60 -0.73 2.13
C PRO A 223 -21.90 -0.91 0.65
N TYR A 224 -20.90 -0.64 -0.21
CA TYR A 224 -20.98 -1.01 -1.62
C TYR A 224 -21.17 -2.53 -1.68
N ARG A 225 -22.41 -3.00 -1.53
CA ARG A 225 -22.87 -4.27 -2.05
C ARG A 225 -23.01 -4.02 -3.54
N LEU A 226 -21.94 -4.31 -4.27
CA LEU A 226 -22.06 -4.66 -5.68
C LEU A 226 -22.88 -5.95 -5.68
N ILE A 227 -24.18 -5.82 -5.90
CA ILE A 227 -25.03 -6.91 -6.40
C ILE A 227 -24.91 -6.88 -7.91
#